data_AF-A0A1V5TS94-F1
#
_entry.id   AF-A0A1V5TS94-F1
#
_cell.length_a   1.000
_cell.length_b   1.000
_cell.length_c   1.000
_cell.angle_alpha   90.00
_cell.angle_beta   90.00
_cell.angle_gamma   90.00
#
_symmetry.space_group_name_H-M   'P 1'
#
loop_
_entity.id
_entity.type
_entity.pdbx_description
1 polymer ?
#
loop_
_entity_poly.entity_id
_entity_poly.type
_entity_poly.pdbx_seq_one_letter_code
_entity_poly.pdbx_strand_id
1 'polypeptide(L)' 'MKSLWKVFPHAAIVLSSVFVVFLILDHFNPTMNFVNNSISTFLLGALCAASFVSAVILVFKDRAAK' A
#
# COMPACT_ATOMS: atom_id res chain seq x y z
N MET A 1 19.72 3.38 11.41
CA MET A 1 19.13 2.97 10.12
C MET A 1 18.18 1.75 10.17
N LYS A 2 17.84 1.18 11.35
CA LYS A 2 16.97 -0.03 11.44
C LYS A 2 15.45 0.22 11.46
N SER A 3 15.00 1.48 11.54
CA SER A 3 13.57 1.79 11.75
C SER A 3 12.78 1.99 10.44
N LEU A 4 13.36 2.72 9.46
CA LEU A 4 12.68 3.03 8.19
C LEU A 4 12.21 1.79 7.42
N TRP A 5 12.97 0.70 7.48
CA TRP A 5 12.65 -0.56 6.80
C TRP A 5 11.43 -1.28 7.40
N LYS A 6 11.06 -0.96 8.65
CA LYS A 6 9.83 -1.46 9.28
C LYS A 6 8.60 -0.62 8.93
N VAL A 7 8.79 0.63 8.50
CA VAL A 7 7.67 1.55 8.21
C VAL A 7 6.96 1.16 6.91
N PHE A 8 7.70 0.74 5.88
CA PHE A 8 7.14 0.34 4.58
C PHE A 8 6.04 -0.73 4.67
N PRO A 9 6.21 -1.87 5.39
CA PRO A 9 5.15 -2.87 5.49
C PRO A 9 3.94 -2.36 6.29
N HIS A 10 4.15 -1.53 7.32
CA HIS A 10 3.02 -0.90 8.04
C HIS A 10 2.26 0.09 7.14
N ALA A 11 2.97 0.89 6.36
CA ALA A 11 2.36 1.81 5.39
C ALA A 11 1.56 1.05 4.33
N ALA A 12 2.06 -0.09 3.84
CA ALA A 12 1.35 -0.94 2.89
C ALA A 12 0.04 -1.50 3.48
N ILE A 13 0.03 -1.92 4.75
CA ILE A 13 -1.19 -2.40 5.43
C ILE A 13 -2.22 -1.29 5.58
N VAL A 14 -1.80 -0.09 5.99
CA VAL A 14 -2.72 1.05 6.16
C VAL A 14 -3.29 1.46 4.81
N LEU A 15 -2.44 1.61 3.79
CA LEU A 15 -2.87 2.00 2.44
C LEU A 15 -3.79 0.96 1.81
N SER A 16 -3.52 -0.35 1.99
CA SER A 16 -4.42 -1.39 1.47
C SER A 16 -5.79 -1.33 2.17
N SER A 17 -5.82 -1.08 3.47
CA SER A 17 -7.07 -0.91 4.24
C SER A 17 -7.88 0.28 3.74
N VAL A 18 -7.23 1.40 3.43
CA VAL A 18 -7.87 2.59 2.83
C VAL A 18 -8.51 2.24 1.49
N PHE A 19 -7.80 1.51 0.62
CA PHE A 19 -8.34 1.10 -0.68
C PHE A 19 -9.53 0.15 -0.56
N VAL A 20 -9.54 -0.74 0.43
CA VAL A 20 -10.71 -1.59 0.72
C VAL A 20 -11.92 -0.72 1.07
N VAL A 21 -11.73 0.29 1.92
CA VAL A 21 -12.81 1.24 2.27
C VAL A 21 -13.26 2.03 1.04
N PHE A 22 -12.34 2.51 0.21
CA PHE A 22 -12.68 3.22 -1.03
C PHE A 22 -13.51 2.35 -1.96
N LEU A 23 -13.14 1.09 -2.18
CA LEU A 23 -13.90 0.15 -3.01
C LEU A 23 -15.32 -0.08 -2.49
N ILE A 24 -15.47 -0.23 -1.17
CA ILE A 24 -16.79 -0.40 -0.54
C ILE A 24 -17.63 0.86 -0.76
N LEU A 25 -17.08 2.05 -0.47
CA LEU A 25 -17.79 3.31 -0.64
C LEU A 25 -18.15 3.60 -2.10
N ASP A 26 -17.26 3.28 -3.04
CA ASP A 26 -17.53 3.45 -4.48
C ASP A 26 -18.62 2.48 -4.97
N HIS A 27 -18.72 1.29 -4.38
CA HIS A 27 -19.79 0.35 -4.69
C HIS A 27 -21.17 0.86 -4.24
N PHE A 28 -21.26 1.43 -3.03
CA PHE A 28 -22.52 1.96 -2.49
C PHE A 28 -22.86 3.36 -3.00
N ASN A 29 -21.86 4.15 -3.38
CA ASN A 29 -22.04 5.50 -3.87
C ASN A 29 -21.04 5.85 -5.01
N PRO A 30 -21.28 5.31 -6.23
CA PRO A 30 -20.35 5.48 -7.36
C PRO A 30 -20.22 6.91 -7.86
N THR A 31 -21.07 7.84 -7.41
CA THR A 31 -21.00 9.25 -7.81
C THR A 31 -19.81 10.01 -7.21
N MET A 32 -19.25 9.54 -6.08
CA MET A 32 -18.11 10.20 -5.44
C MET A 32 -16.76 9.86 -6.07
N ASN A 33 -16.68 8.76 -6.82
CA ASN A 33 -15.52 8.39 -7.63
C ASN A 33 -14.22 8.33 -6.79
N PHE A 34 -14.27 7.60 -5.67
CA PHE A 34 -13.14 7.52 -4.75
C PHE A 34 -11.95 6.78 -5.35
N VAL A 35 -12.21 5.79 -6.22
CA VAL A 35 -11.15 4.95 -6.80
C VAL A 35 -10.52 5.60 -8.03
N ASN A 36 -11.31 6.27 -8.87
CA ASN A 36 -10.88 6.77 -10.19
C ASN A 36 -10.50 8.27 -10.19
N ASN A 37 -10.03 8.78 -9.06
CA ASN A 37 -9.55 10.16 -8.90
C ASN A 37 -8.02 10.22 -8.85
N SER A 38 -7.43 11.34 -9.29
CA SER A 38 -5.99 11.63 -9.23
C SER A 38 -5.35 11.35 -7.86
N ILE A 39 -6.04 11.67 -6.75
CA ILE A 39 -5.54 11.40 -5.40
C ILE A 39 -5.43 9.89 -5.14
N SER A 40 -6.46 9.14 -5.53
CA SER A 40 -6.47 7.67 -5.40
C SER A 40 -5.39 7.05 -6.27
N THR A 41 -5.23 7.48 -7.52
CA THR A 41 -4.14 6.99 -8.39
C THR A 41 -2.77 7.20 -7.75
N PHE A 42 -2.54 8.35 -7.11
CA PHE A 42 -1.29 8.62 -6.39
C PHE A 42 -1.13 7.70 -5.17
N LEU A 43 -2.17 7.54 -4.35
CA LEU A 43 -2.17 6.64 -3.19
C LEU A 43 -1.94 5.18 -3.59
N LEU A 44 -2.48 4.75 -4.73
CA LEU A 44 -2.28 3.42 -5.29
C LEU A 44 -0.81 3.24 -5.69
N GLY A 45 -0.21 4.25 -6.33
CA GLY A 45 1.22 4.27 -6.61
C GLY A 45 2.07 4.13 -5.35
N ALA A 46 1.71 4.86 -4.27
CA ALA A 46 2.38 4.76 -2.98
C ALA A 46 2.25 3.35 -2.35
N LEU A 47 1.06 2.74 -2.43
CA LEU A 47 0.82 1.36 -1.98
C LEU A 47 1.69 0.36 -2.75
N CYS A 48 1.73 0.48 -4.08
CA CYS A 48 2.55 -0.38 -4.93
C CYS A 48 4.03 -0.25 -4.59
N ALA A 49 4.55 0.97 -4.46
CA ALA A 49 5.95 1.21 -4.11
C ALA A 49 6.29 0.65 -2.71
N ALA A 50 5.44 0.92 -1.71
CA ALA A 50 5.64 0.42 -0.35
C ALA A 50 5.61 -1.12 -0.28
N SER A 51 4.71 -1.75 -1.03
CA SER A 51 4.58 -3.21 -1.11
C SER A 51 5.79 -3.83 -1.81
N PHE A 52 6.23 -3.24 -2.92
CA PHE A 52 7.40 -3.72 -3.67
C PHE A 52 8.67 -3.65 -2.84
N VAL A 53 8.93 -2.50 -2.21
CA VAL A 53 10.07 -2.34 -1.29
C VAL A 53 9.97 -3.38 -0.18
N SER A 54 8.83 -3.51 0.48
CA SER A 54 8.64 -4.49 1.56
C SER A 54 8.95 -5.93 1.12
N ALA A 55 8.54 -6.32 -0.09
CA ALA A 55 8.83 -7.64 -0.65
C ALA A 55 10.33 -7.84 -0.93
N VAL A 56 11.00 -6.83 -1.49
CA VAL A 56 12.45 -6.85 -1.72
C VAL A 56 13.20 -7.02 -0.39
N ILE A 57 12.83 -6.26 0.65
CA ILE A 57 13.38 -6.38 2.00
C ILE A 57 13.23 -7.80 2.53
N LEU A 58 12.04 -8.38 2.38
CA LEU A 58 11.74 -9.73 2.84
C LEU A 58 12.67 -10.76 2.18
N VAL A 59 12.81 -10.71 0.85
CA VAL A 59 13.68 -11.62 0.10
C VAL A 59 15.15 -11.48 0.50
N PHE A 60 15.64 -10.25 0.70
CA PHE A 60 17.02 -10.04 1.17
C PHE A 60 17.24 -10.60 2.57
N LYS A 61 16.29 -10.41 3.49
CA LYS A 61 16.38 -10.97 4.85
C LYS A 61 16.33 -12.49 4.86
N ASP A 62 15.47 -13.09 4.04
CA ASP A 62 15.36 -14.54 3.90
C ASP A 62 16.66 -15.15 3.38
N ARG A 63 17.26 -14.53 2.34
CA ARG A 63 18.56 -14.96 1.81
C ARG A 63 19.72 -14.79 2.80
N ALA A 64 19.72 -13.74 3.63
CA ALA A 64 20.77 -13.49 4.60
C ALA A 64 20.65 -14.35 5.88
N ALA A 65 19.48 -14.93 6.13
CA ALA A 65 19.25 -15.85 7.26
C ALA A 65 19.65 -17.30 6.93
N LYS A 66 19.97 -17.58 5.67
CA LYS A 66 20.41 -18.87 5.16
C LYS A 66 21.93 -18.93 5.04
#